data_AF-A0A354M3X6-F1
#
_entry.id   AF-A0A354M3X6-F1
#
_cell.length_a   1.000
_cell.length_b   1.000
_cell.length_c   1.000
_cell.angle_alpha   90.00
_cell.angle_beta   90.00
_cell.angle_gamma   90.00
#
_symmetry.space_group_name_H-M   'P 1'
#
loop_
_entity.id
_entity.type
_entity.pdbx_description
1 polymer ?
#
loop_
_entity_poly.entity_id
_entity_poly.type
_entity_poly.pdbx_seq_one_letter_code
_entity_poly.pdbx_strand_id
1 'polypeptide(L)'
;CGEAHAEVNAIRSVKNEELLRESTIYVSLEPCSHYGKTPPCCKLIIEKQIPRVVMACFDPFPEVSGRGVRMLREAGVEVITGVLEEEAIRLNAHFMTFQKLHRPYILLKWAQSSDGFIDRMRSCSESPVLFSNAVTLMSVHRLRAEYDAILVGTRTALYDDPSLTVRYWSGKNPLRLVIDRRLELPENLRLFSDGNPTLVITEKIHEPSGNIEYLTVDFTKPIIPTLLQELFRRKISSLLVEGGAVLLQSFIDSDCWDEIRIEETPFELKNGVCAPVVTRVPDRFFYSGGHLISKIHRR
;
A
#
# COMPACT_ATOMS: atom_id res chain seq x y z
N CYS A 1 14.03 -7.39 6.85
CA CYS A 1 14.58 -6.09 7.31
C CYS A 1 15.66 -6.34 8.37
N GLY A 2 16.76 -5.59 8.32
CA GLY A 2 17.90 -5.74 9.23
C GLY A 2 19.12 -6.45 8.62
N GLU A 3 19.05 -6.81 7.34
CA GLU A 3 20.17 -7.32 6.57
C GLU A 3 20.90 -6.18 5.84
N ALA A 4 21.93 -6.53 5.06
CA ALA A 4 22.71 -5.58 4.28
C ALA A 4 21.84 -4.79 3.28
N HIS A 5 22.08 -3.48 3.20
CA HIS A 5 21.40 -2.60 2.25
C HIS A 5 21.88 -2.86 0.81
N ALA A 6 21.18 -2.27 -0.16
CA ALA A 6 21.45 -2.46 -1.59
C ALA A 6 22.89 -2.12 -1.95
N GLU A 7 23.42 -1.02 -1.42
CA GLU A 7 24.79 -0.52 -1.67
C GLU A 7 25.84 -1.52 -1.20
N VAL A 8 25.64 -2.10 0.00
CA VAL A 8 26.54 -3.11 0.56
C VAL A 8 26.57 -4.36 -0.33
N ASN A 9 25.40 -4.83 -0.77
CA ASN A 9 25.30 -6.01 -1.63
C ASN A 9 25.89 -5.74 -3.03
N ALA A 10 25.64 -4.55 -3.60
CA ALA A 10 26.20 -4.14 -4.88
C ALA A 10 27.73 -4.12 -4.83
N ILE A 11 28.32 -3.47 -3.82
CA ILE A 11 29.78 -3.43 -3.63
C ILE A 11 30.36 -4.83 -3.45
N ARG A 12 29.74 -5.68 -2.62
CA ARG A 12 30.19 -7.07 -2.40
C ARG A 12 30.12 -7.95 -3.64
N SER A 13 29.28 -7.60 -4.62
CA SER A 13 29.16 -8.36 -5.87
C SER A 13 30.31 -8.11 -6.84
N VAL A 14 31.10 -7.05 -6.63
CA VAL A 14 32.23 -6.70 -7.48
C VAL A 14 33.40 -7.64 -7.18
N LYS A 15 33.77 -8.48 -8.16
CA LYS A 15 34.82 -9.49 -8.00
C LYS A 15 36.22 -8.90 -7.85
N ASN A 16 36.52 -7.83 -8.59
CA ASN A 16 37.78 -7.10 -8.48
C ASN A 16 37.51 -5.76 -7.79
N GLU A 17 37.79 -5.67 -6.49
CA GLU A 17 37.55 -4.45 -5.70
C GLU A 17 38.34 -3.23 -6.20
N GLU A 18 39.46 -3.41 -6.91
CA GLU A 18 40.24 -2.29 -7.44
C GLU A 18 39.41 -1.43 -8.42
N LEU A 19 38.46 -2.04 -9.14
CA LEU A 19 37.57 -1.36 -10.06
C LEU A 19 36.62 -0.37 -9.36
N LEU A 20 36.38 -0.51 -8.05
CA LEU A 20 35.48 0.38 -7.30
C LEU A 20 35.99 1.83 -7.34
N ARG A 21 37.32 2.03 -7.38
CA ARG A 21 37.97 3.35 -7.46
C ARG A 21 37.74 4.08 -8.78
N GLU A 22 37.34 3.34 -9.81
CA GLU A 22 37.04 3.85 -11.16
C GLU A 22 35.54 3.78 -11.47
N SER A 23 34.73 3.41 -10.49
CA SER A 23 33.30 3.12 -10.69
C SER A 23 32.40 4.30 -10.36
N THR A 24 31.16 4.24 -10.86
CA THR A 24 30.04 5.06 -10.41
C THR A 24 28.99 4.16 -9.78
N ILE A 25 28.53 4.50 -8.58
CA ILE A 25 27.42 3.79 -7.93
C ILE A 25 26.10 4.54 -8.19
N TYR A 26 25.09 3.79 -8.64
CA TYR A 26 23.74 4.30 -8.86
C TYR A 26 22.82 3.77 -7.77
N VAL A 27 22.12 4.67 -7.07
CA VAL A 27 21.23 4.33 -5.95
C VAL A 27 19.86 4.97 -6.13
N SER A 28 18.80 4.24 -5.79
CA SER A 28 17.42 4.73 -5.92
C SER A 28 16.99 5.65 -4.77
N LEU A 29 17.72 5.65 -3.66
CA LEU A 29 17.45 6.47 -2.47
C LEU A 29 18.78 7.00 -1.92
N GLU A 30 18.75 8.12 -1.21
CA GLU A 30 19.92 8.66 -0.50
C GLU A 30 20.60 7.58 0.36
N PRO A 31 21.92 7.33 0.18
CA PRO A 31 22.63 6.35 1.01
C PRO A 31 22.58 6.73 2.48
N CYS A 32 22.36 5.74 3.36
CA CYS A 32 22.19 6.02 4.77
C CYS A 32 23.45 6.61 5.41
N SER A 33 23.26 7.62 6.26
CA SER A 33 24.33 8.41 6.89
C SER A 33 24.41 8.24 8.42
N HIS A 34 23.57 7.39 9.02
CA HIS A 34 23.47 7.19 10.46
C HIS A 34 23.73 5.73 10.83
N TYR A 35 24.15 5.50 12.07
CA TYR A 35 24.31 4.16 12.61
C TYR A 35 22.94 3.61 13.02
N GLY A 36 22.44 2.65 12.26
CA GLY A 36 21.25 1.87 12.59
C GLY A 36 21.63 0.47 13.06
N LYS A 37 20.92 -0.53 12.55
CA LYS A 37 21.28 -1.96 12.73
C LYS A 37 22.55 -2.34 11.97
N THR A 38 22.86 -1.61 10.90
CA THR A 38 24.03 -1.77 10.03
C THR A 38 24.82 -0.46 10.00
N PRO A 39 26.14 -0.51 9.72
CA PRO A 39 26.93 0.70 9.49
C PRO A 39 26.40 1.53 8.30
N PRO A 40 26.64 2.86 8.28
CA PRO A 40 26.17 3.73 7.21
C PRO A 40 26.76 3.37 5.83
N CYS A 41 25.92 3.36 4.80
CA CYS A 41 26.36 3.07 3.43
C CYS A 41 27.28 4.17 2.88
N CYS A 42 27.08 5.43 3.27
CA CYS A 42 28.01 6.52 2.94
C CYS A 42 29.45 6.21 3.38
N LYS A 43 29.64 5.61 4.58
CA LYS A 43 30.98 5.24 5.07
C LYS A 43 31.62 4.19 4.18
N LEU A 44 30.88 3.15 3.83
CA LEU A 44 31.39 2.10 2.97
C LEU A 44 31.79 2.62 1.58
N ILE A 45 31.01 3.53 1.00
CA ILE A 45 31.31 4.18 -0.28
C ILE A 45 32.64 4.96 -0.19
N ILE A 46 32.83 5.72 0.90
CA ILE A 46 34.07 6.48 1.15
C ILE A 46 35.25 5.55 1.39
N GLU A 47 35.09 4.52 2.22
CA GLU A 47 36.12 3.52 2.53
C GLU A 47 36.60 2.77 1.27
N LYS A 48 35.67 2.46 0.36
CA LYS A 48 35.97 1.82 -0.93
C LYS A 48 36.40 2.81 -2.02
N GLN A 49 36.48 4.10 -1.69
CA GLN A 49 36.98 5.16 -2.56
C GLN A 49 36.25 5.25 -3.90
N ILE A 50 34.93 5.04 -3.91
CA ILE A 50 34.12 5.19 -5.12
C ILE A 50 34.00 6.69 -5.43
N PRO A 51 34.46 7.16 -6.59
CA PRO A 51 34.61 8.59 -6.87
C PRO A 51 33.29 9.30 -7.16
N ARG A 52 32.26 8.57 -7.60
CA ARG A 52 30.99 9.15 -8.05
C ARG A 52 29.77 8.36 -7.60
N VAL A 53 28.77 9.10 -7.11
CA VAL A 53 27.46 8.60 -6.69
C VAL A 53 26.38 9.32 -7.49
N VAL A 54 25.49 8.55 -8.12
CA VAL A 54 24.28 9.06 -8.77
C VAL A 54 23.08 8.55 -8.00
N MET A 55 22.24 9.45 -7.49
CA MET A 55 21.08 9.09 -6.69
C MET A 55 19.78 9.67 -7.24
N ALA A 56 18.71 8.91 -7.08
CA ALA A 56 17.42 9.28 -7.64
C ALA A 56 16.62 10.26 -6.75
N CYS A 57 16.41 9.93 -5.46
CA CYS A 57 15.62 10.77 -4.56
C CYS A 57 16.25 10.86 -3.17
N PHE A 58 15.96 11.96 -2.46
CA PHE A 58 16.40 12.14 -1.07
C PHE A 58 15.64 11.24 -0.10
N ASP A 59 16.26 10.91 1.04
CA ASP A 59 15.55 10.25 2.12
C ASP A 59 14.49 11.23 2.69
N PRO A 60 13.21 10.84 2.75
CA PRO A 60 12.16 11.67 3.33
C PRO A 60 12.30 11.82 4.85
N PHE A 61 13.06 10.95 5.52
CA PHE A 61 13.23 10.99 6.96
C PHE A 61 14.01 12.26 7.35
N PRO A 62 13.42 13.17 8.13
CA PRO A 62 14.01 14.49 8.39
C PRO A 62 15.42 14.43 8.98
N GLU A 63 15.69 13.40 9.79
CA GLU A 63 17.02 13.25 10.34
C GLU A 63 18.03 12.92 9.24
N VAL A 64 17.71 12.08 8.26
CA VAL A 64 18.67 11.65 7.22
C VAL A 64 18.77 12.64 6.07
N SER A 65 17.68 13.33 5.74
CA SER A 65 17.57 14.13 4.52
C SER A 65 18.77 15.05 4.28
N GLY A 66 19.53 14.75 3.23
CA GLY A 66 20.70 15.49 2.78
C GLY A 66 21.97 15.30 3.63
N ARG A 67 21.93 14.58 4.76
CA ARG A 67 23.15 14.28 5.55
C ARG A 67 24.08 13.35 4.80
N GLY A 68 23.56 12.33 4.11
CA GLY A 68 24.37 11.40 3.33
C GLY A 68 25.04 12.08 2.15
N VAL A 69 24.29 12.94 1.45
CA VAL A 69 24.84 13.77 0.37
C VAL A 69 25.95 14.69 0.84
N ARG A 70 25.77 15.38 1.99
CA ARG A 70 26.81 16.24 2.57
C ARG A 70 28.06 15.44 2.92
N MET A 71 27.89 14.32 3.63
CA MET A 71 28.99 13.44 4.04
C MET A 71 29.83 12.95 2.84
N LEU A 72 29.18 12.56 1.75
CA LEU A 72 29.87 12.11 0.53
C LEU A 72 30.65 13.26 -0.13
N ARG A 73 30.02 14.43 -0.27
CA ARG A 73 30.66 15.61 -0.88
C ARG A 73 31.84 16.12 -0.07
N GLU A 74 31.74 16.14 1.26
CA GLU A 74 32.85 16.52 2.16
C GLU A 74 34.04 15.56 2.06
N ALA A 75 33.79 14.28 1.73
CA ALA A 75 34.83 13.29 1.47
C ALA A 75 35.40 13.34 0.03
N GLY A 76 34.98 14.32 -0.79
CA GLY A 76 35.46 14.51 -2.16
C GLY A 76 34.78 13.65 -3.22
N VAL A 77 33.67 12.98 -2.90
CA VAL A 77 32.88 12.19 -3.86
C VAL A 77 31.98 13.11 -4.69
N GLU A 78 31.96 12.93 -6.01
CA GLU A 78 31.01 13.60 -6.90
C GLU A 78 29.60 13.03 -6.68
N VAL A 79 28.62 13.88 -6.32
CA VAL A 79 27.23 13.45 -6.06
C VAL A 79 26.23 14.15 -6.97
N ILE A 80 25.59 13.38 -7.85
CA ILE A 80 24.50 13.80 -8.73
C ILE A 80 23.18 13.34 -8.14
N THR A 81 22.19 14.24 -8.05
CA THR A 81 20.88 14.00 -7.43
C THR A 81 19.75 14.21 -8.42
N GLY A 82 18.60 13.55 -8.22
CA GLY A 82 17.37 13.80 -8.97
C GLY A 82 17.21 12.96 -10.25
N VAL A 83 18.07 11.95 -10.47
CA VAL A 83 17.99 11.11 -11.68
C VAL A 83 16.87 10.09 -11.54
N LEU A 84 15.81 10.21 -12.36
CA LEU A 84 14.60 9.37 -12.25
C LEU A 84 13.92 9.48 -10.87
N GLU A 85 13.86 10.70 -10.33
CA GLU A 85 13.30 10.96 -9.00
C GLU A 85 11.83 10.51 -8.89
N GLU A 86 11.00 10.79 -9.90
CA GLU A 86 9.59 10.41 -9.90
C GLU A 86 9.40 8.88 -9.90
N GLU A 87 10.20 8.15 -10.65
CA GLU A 87 10.22 6.68 -10.64
C GLU A 87 10.64 6.13 -9.28
N ALA A 88 11.66 6.72 -8.66
CA ALA A 88 12.16 6.28 -7.37
C ALA A 88 11.18 6.57 -6.21
N ILE A 89 10.49 7.71 -6.26
CA ILE A 89 9.41 8.03 -5.33
C ILE A 89 8.26 7.03 -5.50
N ARG A 90 7.86 6.73 -6.75
CA ARG A 90 6.82 5.72 -7.03
C ARG A 90 7.21 4.32 -6.56
N LEU A 91 8.48 3.92 -6.74
CA LEU A 91 9.00 2.65 -6.26
C LEU A 91 8.87 2.52 -4.72
N ASN A 92 9.02 3.64 -4.01
CA ASN A 92 8.98 3.69 -2.55
C ASN A 92 7.71 4.39 -2.01
N ALA A 93 6.60 4.37 -2.76
CA ALA A 93 5.44 5.21 -2.47
C ALA A 93 4.88 5.02 -1.05
N HIS A 94 4.85 3.78 -0.54
CA HIS A 94 4.40 3.47 0.82
C HIS A 94 5.28 4.16 1.86
N PHE A 95 6.60 3.99 1.75
CA PHE A 95 7.58 4.60 2.65
C PHE A 95 7.57 6.12 2.56
N MET A 96 7.57 6.67 1.34
CA MET A 96 7.53 8.11 1.10
C MET A 96 6.29 8.76 1.73
N THR A 97 5.13 8.14 1.53
CA THR A 97 3.85 8.62 2.08
C THR A 97 3.83 8.54 3.59
N PHE A 98 4.26 7.41 4.14
CA PHE A 98 4.32 7.20 5.58
C PHE A 98 5.21 8.25 6.28
N GLN A 99 6.39 8.52 5.74
CA GLN A 99 7.33 9.48 6.32
C GLN A 99 6.89 10.94 6.13
N LYS A 100 6.38 11.31 4.95
CA LYS A 100 6.02 12.71 4.64
C LYS A 100 4.65 13.10 5.18
N LEU A 101 3.65 12.24 5.02
CA LEU A 101 2.25 12.56 5.28
C LEU A 101 1.73 11.99 6.60
N HIS A 102 2.54 11.21 7.33
CA HIS A 102 2.17 10.62 8.62
C HIS A 102 0.87 9.81 8.57
N ARG A 103 0.67 9.09 7.47
CA ARG A 103 -0.45 8.17 7.21
C ARG A 103 0.00 7.07 6.25
N PRO A 104 -0.69 5.91 6.19
CA PRO A 104 -0.39 4.91 5.19
C PRO A 104 -0.63 5.43 3.76
N TYR A 105 0.05 4.82 2.79
CA TYR A 105 -0.33 4.91 1.37
C TYR A 105 -1.60 4.12 1.12
N ILE A 106 -2.57 4.73 0.44
CA ILE A 106 -3.93 4.22 0.33
C ILE A 106 -4.26 3.89 -1.11
N LEU A 107 -4.55 2.61 -1.36
CA LEU A 107 -5.05 2.12 -2.63
C LEU A 107 -6.54 1.79 -2.49
N LEU A 108 -7.37 2.45 -3.29
CA LEU A 108 -8.76 2.08 -3.49
C LEU A 108 -8.86 1.10 -4.65
N LYS A 109 -9.46 -0.07 -4.44
CA LYS A 109 -9.62 -1.08 -5.49
C LYS A 109 -11.05 -1.58 -5.57
N TRP A 110 -11.57 -1.65 -6.79
CA TRP A 110 -12.80 -2.40 -7.08
C TRP A 110 -12.74 -3.08 -8.44
N ALA A 111 -13.69 -3.99 -8.66
CA ALA A 111 -13.99 -4.53 -9.96
C ALA A 111 -15.42 -4.11 -10.35
N GLN A 112 -15.66 -3.87 -11.63
CA GLN A 112 -16.94 -3.43 -12.16
C GLN A 112 -17.24 -4.06 -13.52
N SER A 113 -18.52 -4.07 -13.89
CA SER A 113 -18.97 -4.31 -15.26
C SER A 113 -18.61 -3.14 -16.18
N SER A 114 -18.67 -3.35 -17.50
CA SER A 114 -18.38 -2.30 -18.50
C SER A 114 -19.36 -1.12 -18.45
N ASP A 115 -20.51 -1.30 -17.79
CA ASP A 115 -21.52 -0.27 -17.54
C ASP A 115 -21.49 0.29 -16.10
N GLY A 116 -20.41 0.02 -15.34
CA GLY A 116 -20.11 0.73 -14.09
C GLY A 116 -20.84 0.22 -12.85
N PHE A 117 -21.19 -1.06 -12.78
CA PHE A 117 -21.77 -1.67 -11.58
C PHE A 117 -20.78 -2.62 -10.91
N ILE A 118 -20.68 -2.56 -9.58
CA ILE A 118 -19.76 -3.39 -8.77
C ILE A 118 -20.41 -4.65 -8.20
N ASP A 119 -21.74 -4.75 -8.29
CA ASP A 119 -22.51 -5.95 -7.98
C ASP A 119 -23.94 -5.77 -8.48
N ARG A 120 -24.71 -6.87 -8.52
CA ARG A 120 -26.16 -6.82 -8.68
C ARG A 120 -26.85 -6.40 -7.37
N MET A 121 -28.09 -5.92 -7.47
CA MET A 121 -28.94 -5.76 -6.29
C MET A 121 -29.33 -7.15 -5.79
N ARG A 122 -28.83 -7.54 -4.62
CA ARG A 122 -29.05 -8.88 -4.05
C ARG A 122 -29.29 -8.85 -2.55
N SER A 123 -29.74 -9.97 -2.03
CA SER A 123 -29.74 -10.31 -0.60
C SER A 123 -28.41 -10.94 -0.17
N CYS A 124 -28.16 -11.03 1.14
CA CYS A 124 -26.94 -11.65 1.68
C CYS A 124 -26.87 -13.17 1.44
N SER A 125 -27.98 -13.84 1.14
CA SER A 125 -28.02 -15.27 0.79
C SER A 125 -27.57 -15.57 -0.63
N GLU A 126 -27.48 -14.56 -1.49
CA GLU A 126 -27.10 -14.71 -2.88
C GLU A 126 -25.60 -14.46 -3.07
N SER A 127 -24.97 -15.20 -3.98
CA SER A 127 -23.56 -15.02 -4.28
C SER A 127 -23.28 -13.65 -4.95
N PRO A 128 -22.10 -13.05 -4.70
CA PRO A 128 -21.67 -11.86 -5.43
C PRO A 128 -21.44 -12.16 -6.91
N VAL A 129 -21.54 -11.14 -7.75
CA VAL A 129 -21.06 -11.23 -9.14
C VAL A 129 -19.55 -11.45 -9.14
N LEU A 130 -19.11 -12.49 -9.84
CA LEU A 130 -17.69 -12.75 -10.03
C LEU A 130 -17.20 -11.98 -11.24
N PHE A 131 -16.49 -10.88 -10.97
CA PHE A 131 -15.82 -10.11 -12.02
C PHE A 131 -14.49 -10.75 -12.37
N SER A 132 -13.61 -10.93 -11.38
CA SER A 132 -12.23 -11.38 -11.59
C SER A 132 -12.11 -12.80 -12.14
N ASN A 133 -11.23 -12.98 -13.12
CA ASN A 133 -10.80 -14.29 -13.62
C ASN A 133 -9.49 -14.72 -12.93
N ALA A 134 -8.95 -15.88 -13.30
CA ALA A 134 -7.74 -16.42 -12.67
C ALA A 134 -6.53 -15.45 -12.65
N VAL A 135 -6.33 -14.68 -13.73
CA VAL A 135 -5.19 -13.75 -13.87
C VAL A 135 -5.40 -12.52 -12.99
N THR A 136 -6.59 -11.92 -13.03
CA THR A 136 -6.87 -10.73 -12.22
C THR A 136 -7.04 -11.06 -10.74
N LEU A 137 -7.56 -12.24 -10.42
CA LEU A 137 -7.63 -12.77 -9.06
C LEU A 137 -6.23 -12.94 -8.46
N MET A 138 -5.28 -13.52 -9.22
CA MET A 138 -3.88 -13.58 -8.80
C MET A 138 -3.30 -12.17 -8.54
N SER A 139 -3.63 -11.21 -9.40
CA SER A 139 -3.19 -9.81 -9.24
C SER A 139 -3.76 -9.14 -7.98
N VAL A 140 -5.02 -9.40 -7.63
CA VAL A 140 -5.62 -8.95 -6.35
C VAL A 140 -4.93 -9.58 -5.15
N HIS A 141 -4.61 -10.88 -5.22
CA HIS A 141 -3.91 -11.55 -4.13
C HIS A 141 -2.45 -11.08 -3.99
N ARG A 142 -1.80 -10.73 -5.10
CA ARG A 142 -0.51 -10.03 -5.08
C ARG A 142 -0.63 -8.69 -4.36
N LEU A 143 -1.66 -7.90 -4.66
CA LEU A 143 -1.91 -6.63 -3.96
C LEU A 143 -2.08 -6.83 -2.45
N ARG A 144 -2.89 -7.81 -2.04
CA ARG A 144 -3.06 -8.13 -0.61
C ARG A 144 -1.75 -8.50 0.07
N ALA A 145 -0.83 -9.16 -0.63
CA ALA A 145 0.48 -9.54 -0.11
C ALA A 145 1.47 -8.36 -0.01
N GLU A 146 1.28 -7.32 -0.81
CA GLU A 146 2.13 -6.12 -0.87
C GLU A 146 1.68 -5.03 0.11
N TYR A 147 0.49 -5.15 0.70
CA TYR A 147 -0.10 -4.17 1.61
C TYR A 147 -0.12 -4.67 3.05
N ASP A 148 0.11 -3.76 4.01
CA ASP A 148 0.15 -4.09 5.43
C ASP A 148 -1.24 -4.34 6.01
N ALA A 149 -2.26 -3.67 5.45
CA ALA A 149 -3.63 -3.70 5.94
C ALA A 149 -4.65 -3.70 4.78
N ILE A 150 -5.79 -4.35 4.99
CA ILE A 150 -6.94 -4.36 4.07
C ILE A 150 -8.21 -3.95 4.82
N LEU A 151 -8.99 -3.03 4.26
CA LEU A 151 -10.22 -2.49 4.86
C LEU A 151 -11.44 -2.80 3.98
N VAL A 152 -12.51 -3.27 4.63
CA VAL A 152 -13.84 -3.42 4.04
C VAL A 152 -14.94 -2.78 4.92
N GLY A 153 -16.06 -2.43 4.30
CA GLY A 153 -17.24 -1.93 5.01
C GLY A 153 -18.13 -3.04 5.55
N THR A 154 -19.04 -2.69 6.47
CA THR A 154 -20.01 -3.62 7.10
C THR A 154 -20.79 -4.43 6.07
N ARG A 155 -21.30 -3.79 5.01
CA ARG A 155 -22.10 -4.46 3.98
C ARG A 155 -21.29 -5.49 3.20
N THR A 156 -20.07 -5.15 2.81
CA THR A 156 -19.16 -6.09 2.12
C THR A 156 -18.87 -7.30 3.00
N ALA A 157 -18.56 -7.08 4.28
CA ALA A 157 -18.32 -8.16 5.23
C ALA A 157 -19.55 -9.09 5.36
N LEU A 158 -20.74 -8.52 5.51
CA LEU A 158 -21.99 -9.27 5.68
C LEU A 158 -22.42 -10.02 4.41
N TYR A 159 -22.24 -9.43 3.23
CA TYR A 159 -22.77 -9.96 1.97
C TYR A 159 -21.80 -10.93 1.28
N ASP A 160 -20.50 -10.75 1.46
CA ASP A 160 -19.48 -11.55 0.75
C ASP A 160 -18.82 -12.59 1.67
N ASP A 161 -18.95 -12.42 2.99
CA ASP A 161 -18.23 -13.21 4.00
C ASP A 161 -16.74 -13.44 3.61
N PRO A 162 -15.98 -12.36 3.30
CA PRO A 162 -14.67 -12.51 2.71
C PRO A 162 -13.65 -12.92 3.78
N SER A 163 -12.71 -13.80 3.43
CA SER A 163 -11.58 -14.09 4.32
C SER A 163 -10.49 -13.00 4.30
N LEU A 164 -10.41 -12.23 3.21
CA LEU A 164 -9.40 -11.17 2.98
C LEU A 164 -7.93 -11.61 3.13
N THR A 165 -7.68 -12.90 2.96
CA THR A 165 -6.33 -13.50 3.01
C THR A 165 -5.65 -13.56 1.64
N VAL A 166 -4.35 -13.85 1.65
CA VAL A 166 -3.53 -14.16 0.47
C VAL A 166 -3.56 -15.68 0.23
N ARG A 167 -4.10 -16.11 -0.92
CA ARG A 167 -4.32 -17.53 -1.27
C ARG A 167 -3.72 -17.93 -2.62
N TYR A 168 -3.73 -16.99 -3.57
CA TYR A 168 -3.25 -17.22 -4.94
C TYR A 168 -1.93 -16.48 -5.22
N TRP A 169 -1.21 -16.07 -4.19
CA TRP A 169 0.10 -15.43 -4.30
C TRP A 169 0.95 -15.75 -3.06
N SER A 170 2.26 -15.60 -3.15
CA SER A 170 3.17 -15.77 -2.02
C SER A 170 3.32 -14.46 -1.23
N GLY A 171 3.13 -14.49 0.07
CA GLY A 171 3.36 -13.34 0.94
C GLY A 171 2.64 -13.45 2.26
N LYS A 172 2.66 -12.38 3.04
CA LYS A 172 1.97 -12.31 4.34
C LYS A 172 0.53 -11.88 4.13
N ASN A 173 -0.35 -12.36 5.01
CA ASN A 173 -1.71 -11.82 5.08
C ASN A 173 -1.66 -10.37 5.61
N PRO A 174 -2.42 -9.45 5.00
CA PRO A 174 -2.59 -8.11 5.57
C PRO A 174 -3.39 -8.18 6.87
N LEU A 175 -3.20 -7.20 7.76
CA LEU A 175 -4.12 -6.98 8.87
C LEU A 175 -5.51 -6.67 8.30
N ARG A 176 -6.54 -7.39 8.73
CA ARG A 176 -7.91 -7.19 8.25
C ARG A 176 -8.58 -6.11 9.08
N LEU A 177 -9.18 -5.14 8.43
CA LEU A 177 -9.94 -4.08 9.07
C LEU A 177 -11.38 -4.18 8.57
N VAL A 178 -12.32 -4.07 9.50
CA VAL A 178 -13.74 -4.02 9.18
C VAL A 178 -14.42 -2.91 9.95
N ILE A 179 -15.19 -2.08 9.26
CA ILE A 179 -16.08 -1.12 9.91
C ILE A 179 -17.33 -1.89 10.34
N ASP A 180 -17.58 -1.94 11.64
CA ASP A 180 -18.81 -2.44 12.24
C ASP A 180 -19.27 -1.50 13.34
N ARG A 181 -19.91 -0.41 12.89
CA ARG A 181 -20.28 0.71 13.74
C ARG A 181 -21.00 0.28 15.02
N ARG A 182 -21.95 -0.65 14.91
CA ARG A 182 -22.84 -1.05 15.99
C ARG A 182 -22.60 -2.48 16.50
N LEU A 183 -21.57 -3.17 16.02
CA LEU A 183 -21.33 -4.59 16.31
C LEU A 183 -22.51 -5.45 15.87
N GLU A 184 -22.93 -5.28 14.62
CA GLU A 184 -24.07 -6.00 14.01
C GLU A 184 -23.62 -7.19 13.13
N LEU A 185 -22.32 -7.32 12.85
CA LEU A 185 -21.83 -8.43 12.05
C LEU A 185 -21.90 -9.75 12.83
N PRO A 186 -22.38 -10.85 12.21
CA PRO A 186 -22.39 -12.17 12.85
C PRO A 186 -20.98 -12.67 13.20
N GLU A 187 -20.80 -13.20 14.41
CA GLU A 187 -19.50 -13.71 14.89
C GLU A 187 -19.00 -14.94 14.09
N ASN A 188 -19.87 -15.61 13.33
CA ASN A 188 -19.49 -16.76 12.52
C ASN A 188 -18.85 -16.39 11.16
N LEU A 189 -18.84 -15.11 10.78
CA LEU A 189 -18.16 -14.66 9.56
C LEU A 189 -16.68 -15.02 9.59
N ARG A 190 -16.09 -15.31 8.42
CA ARG A 190 -14.68 -15.70 8.27
C ARG A 190 -13.72 -14.67 8.87
N LEU A 191 -14.08 -13.39 8.84
CA LEU A 191 -13.31 -12.31 9.47
C LEU A 191 -13.10 -12.51 10.97
N PHE A 192 -13.95 -13.28 11.64
CA PHE A 192 -13.91 -13.52 13.08
C PHE A 192 -13.63 -14.98 13.44
N SER A 193 -13.97 -15.93 12.56
CA SER A 193 -13.92 -17.36 12.85
C SER A 193 -12.67 -18.09 12.35
N ASP A 194 -11.91 -17.51 11.40
CA ASP A 194 -10.76 -18.20 10.76
C ASP A 194 -9.41 -18.03 11.48
N GLY A 195 -9.38 -17.30 12.60
CA GLY A 195 -8.21 -17.10 13.44
C GLY A 195 -7.17 -16.10 12.93
N ASN A 196 -7.37 -15.41 11.79
CA ASN A 196 -6.43 -14.36 11.38
C ASN A 196 -6.68 -13.04 12.16
N PRO A 197 -5.65 -12.19 12.36
CA PRO A 197 -5.80 -10.90 13.03
C PRO A 197 -6.82 -9.98 12.33
N THR A 198 -7.75 -9.43 13.11
CA THR A 198 -8.79 -8.52 12.63
C THR A 198 -8.94 -7.33 13.58
N LEU A 199 -8.96 -6.11 13.04
CA LEU A 199 -9.26 -4.89 13.74
C LEU A 199 -10.68 -4.40 13.38
N VAL A 200 -11.56 -4.33 14.36
CA VAL A 200 -12.95 -3.89 14.19
C VAL A 200 -13.06 -2.41 14.57
N ILE A 201 -13.56 -1.58 13.65
CA ILE A 201 -13.80 -0.15 13.88
C ILE A 201 -15.26 0.03 14.27
N THR A 202 -15.51 0.48 15.50
CA THR A 202 -16.86 0.51 16.11
C THR A 202 -17.09 1.74 17.00
N GLU A 203 -18.33 2.11 17.28
CA GLU A 203 -18.66 3.20 18.22
C GLU A 203 -18.77 2.70 19.68
N LYS A 204 -18.82 1.38 19.87
CA LYS A 204 -18.93 0.75 21.19
C LYS A 204 -17.56 0.48 21.80
N ILE A 205 -17.46 0.61 23.12
CA ILE A 205 -16.29 0.12 23.86
C ILE A 205 -16.43 -1.40 23.96
N HIS A 206 -15.39 -2.12 23.54
CA HIS A 206 -15.36 -3.57 23.56
C HIS A 206 -13.93 -4.06 23.81
N GLU A 207 -13.78 -5.06 24.68
CA GLU A 207 -12.48 -5.65 24.97
C GLU A 207 -11.99 -6.55 23.83
N PRO A 208 -10.68 -6.66 23.59
CA PRO A 208 -10.14 -7.61 22.62
C PRO A 208 -10.58 -9.06 22.91
N SER A 209 -10.81 -9.83 21.84
CA SER A 209 -11.20 -11.23 21.94
C SER A 209 -10.34 -12.08 21.00
N GLY A 210 -9.42 -12.86 21.57
CA GLY A 210 -8.47 -13.67 20.81
C GLY A 210 -7.65 -12.83 19.84
N ASN A 211 -7.82 -13.08 18.54
CA ASN A 211 -7.11 -12.36 17.46
C ASN A 211 -7.89 -11.13 16.94
N ILE A 212 -8.99 -10.76 17.61
CA ILE A 212 -9.84 -9.63 17.25
C ILE A 212 -9.57 -8.48 18.22
N GLU A 213 -9.13 -7.36 17.67
CA GLU A 213 -8.97 -6.09 18.37
C GLU A 213 -10.11 -5.13 17.99
N TYR A 214 -10.43 -4.20 18.89
CA TYR A 214 -11.46 -3.19 18.66
C TYR A 214 -10.84 -1.79 18.74
N LEU A 215 -11.17 -0.97 17.74
CA LEU A 215 -10.87 0.46 17.71
C LEU A 215 -12.17 1.22 17.89
N THR A 216 -12.39 1.77 19.08
CA THR A 216 -13.54 2.64 19.34
C THR A 216 -13.31 4.02 18.72
N VAL A 217 -14.22 4.45 17.83
CA VAL A 217 -14.17 5.75 17.17
C VAL A 217 -15.51 6.48 17.29
N ASP A 218 -15.47 7.81 17.26
CA ASP A 218 -16.65 8.67 17.24
C ASP A 218 -17.20 8.79 15.81
N PHE A 219 -18.30 8.11 15.53
CA PHE A 219 -18.99 8.14 14.23
C PHE A 219 -19.82 9.42 14.00
N THR A 220 -19.86 10.37 14.93
CA THR A 220 -20.43 11.70 14.67
C THR A 220 -19.51 12.57 13.83
N LYS A 221 -18.23 12.16 13.69
CA LYS A 221 -17.20 12.83 12.89
C LYS A 221 -16.75 11.93 11.73
N PRO A 222 -16.09 12.48 10.71
CA PRO A 222 -15.44 11.67 9.68
C PRO A 222 -14.43 10.70 10.30
N ILE A 223 -14.64 9.39 10.09
CA ILE A 223 -13.83 8.35 10.73
C ILE A 223 -12.49 8.10 10.04
N ILE A 224 -12.36 8.44 8.75
CA ILE A 224 -11.18 8.14 7.94
C ILE A 224 -9.93 8.80 8.53
N PRO A 225 -9.89 10.11 8.85
CA PRO A 225 -8.71 10.73 9.44
C PRO A 225 -8.25 10.06 10.75
N THR A 226 -9.20 9.75 11.64
CA THR A 226 -8.92 9.05 12.91
C THR A 226 -8.34 7.66 12.66
N LEU A 227 -8.93 6.91 11.74
CA LEU A 227 -8.43 5.59 11.35
C LEU A 227 -7.00 5.69 10.82
N LEU A 228 -6.73 6.62 9.90
CA LEU A 228 -5.40 6.77 9.30
C LEU A 228 -4.32 7.14 10.33
N GLN A 229 -4.64 7.97 11.31
CA GLN A 229 -3.72 8.26 12.42
C GLN A 229 -3.45 7.04 13.29
N GLU A 230 -4.46 6.23 13.58
CA GLU A 230 -4.28 5.00 14.35
C GLU A 230 -3.40 4.00 13.59
N LEU A 231 -3.59 3.87 12.27
CA LEU A 231 -2.73 3.02 11.43
C LEU A 231 -1.29 3.54 11.41
N PHE A 232 -1.10 4.86 11.36
CA PHE A 232 0.23 5.46 11.47
C PHE A 232 0.89 5.13 12.82
N ARG A 233 0.17 5.27 13.94
CA ARG A 233 0.66 4.92 15.29
C ARG A 233 1.05 3.45 15.40
N ARG A 234 0.30 2.56 14.73
CA ARG A 234 0.57 1.12 14.61
C ARG A 234 1.70 0.78 13.65
N LYS A 235 2.31 1.77 13.00
CA LYS A 235 3.37 1.61 11.98
C LYS A 235 2.92 0.82 10.75
N ILE A 236 1.64 0.93 10.41
CA ILE A 236 1.05 0.38 9.19
C ILE A 236 1.30 1.40 8.07
N SER A 237 2.08 1.02 7.07
CA SER A 237 2.57 1.93 6.03
C SER A 237 1.72 1.95 4.77
N SER A 238 0.82 0.98 4.62
CA SER A 238 -0.01 0.83 3.43
C SER A 238 -1.39 0.25 3.77
N LEU A 239 -2.42 0.77 3.12
CA LEU A 239 -3.82 0.40 3.30
C LEU A 239 -4.47 0.13 1.94
N LEU A 240 -4.99 -1.08 1.78
CA LEU A 240 -5.81 -1.48 0.64
C LEU A 240 -7.29 -1.38 1.05
N VAL A 241 -8.09 -0.60 0.35
CA VAL A 241 -9.53 -0.50 0.57
C VAL A 241 -10.25 -1.23 -0.55
N GLU A 242 -10.95 -2.32 -0.23
CA GLU A 242 -11.69 -3.14 -1.20
C GLU A 242 -13.18 -3.14 -0.88
N GLY A 243 -13.99 -3.12 -1.94
CA GLY A 243 -15.41 -3.46 -1.87
C GLY A 243 -16.29 -2.42 -1.15
N GLY A 244 -17.53 -2.30 -1.63
CA GLY A 244 -18.53 -1.39 -1.07
C GLY A 244 -18.39 0.03 -1.61
N ALA A 245 -19.33 0.41 -2.48
CA ALA A 245 -19.35 1.71 -3.14
C ALA A 245 -19.30 2.88 -2.14
N VAL A 246 -20.06 2.80 -1.04
CA VAL A 246 -20.13 3.86 -0.02
C VAL A 246 -18.80 4.10 0.68
N LEU A 247 -18.06 3.03 1.00
CA LEU A 247 -16.76 3.16 1.65
C LEU A 247 -15.72 3.74 0.69
N LEU A 248 -15.66 3.20 -0.53
CA LEU A 248 -14.73 3.71 -1.54
C LEU A 248 -15.04 5.18 -1.86
N GLN A 249 -16.32 5.55 -2.01
CA GLN A 249 -16.74 6.92 -2.26
C GLN A 249 -16.36 7.84 -1.10
N SER A 250 -16.48 7.42 0.16
CA SER A 250 -16.11 8.28 1.29
C SER A 250 -14.63 8.61 1.33
N PHE A 251 -13.76 7.68 0.92
CA PHE A 251 -12.32 7.95 0.73
C PHE A 251 -12.06 8.93 -0.42
N ILE A 252 -12.80 8.82 -1.53
CA ILE A 252 -12.72 9.74 -2.67
C ILE A 252 -13.17 11.15 -2.26
N ASP A 253 -14.33 11.26 -1.63
CA ASP A 253 -14.94 12.54 -1.22
C ASP A 253 -14.11 13.25 -0.15
N SER A 254 -13.45 12.50 0.75
CA SER A 254 -12.56 13.07 1.75
C SER A 254 -11.14 13.33 1.23
N ASP A 255 -10.88 13.07 -0.06
CA ASP A 255 -9.56 13.18 -0.70
C ASP A 255 -8.47 12.46 0.11
N CYS A 256 -8.80 11.29 0.68
CA CYS A 256 -7.92 10.50 1.54
C CYS A 256 -7.43 9.23 0.84
N TRP A 257 -6.94 9.36 -0.39
CA TRP A 257 -6.43 8.25 -1.19
C TRP A 257 -5.15 8.66 -1.93
N ASP A 258 -4.40 7.70 -2.47
CA ASP A 258 -3.20 7.96 -3.27
C ASP A 258 -3.29 7.35 -4.67
N GLU A 259 -3.82 6.12 -4.76
CA GLU A 259 -4.05 5.42 -6.02
C GLU A 259 -5.44 4.78 -6.04
N ILE A 260 -6.06 4.79 -7.21
CA ILE A 260 -7.26 4.03 -7.52
C ILE A 260 -6.92 3.00 -8.59
N ARG A 261 -7.37 1.76 -8.40
CA ARG A 261 -7.32 0.68 -9.39
C ARG A 261 -8.72 0.16 -9.69
N ILE A 262 -9.13 0.32 -10.93
CA ILE A 262 -10.41 -0.16 -11.44
C ILE A 262 -10.15 -1.35 -12.35
N GLU A 263 -10.78 -2.48 -12.03
CA GLU A 263 -10.80 -3.67 -12.88
C GLU A 263 -12.14 -3.75 -13.59
N GLU A 264 -12.16 -3.52 -14.90
CA GLU A 264 -13.38 -3.52 -15.69
C GLU A 264 -13.48 -4.79 -16.54
N THR A 265 -14.61 -5.48 -16.43
CA THR A 265 -14.94 -6.67 -17.22
C THR A 265 -15.60 -6.28 -18.54
N PRO A 266 -15.54 -7.15 -19.57
CA PRO A 266 -16.14 -6.85 -20.88
C PRO A 266 -17.68 -7.01 -20.92
N PHE A 267 -18.32 -7.44 -19.82
CA PHE A 267 -19.76 -7.67 -19.78
C PHE A 267 -20.49 -6.58 -18.99
N GLU A 268 -21.77 -6.40 -19.30
CA GLU A 268 -22.68 -5.46 -18.63
C GLU A 268 -23.58 -6.17 -17.61
N LEU A 269 -23.95 -5.46 -16.54
CA LEU A 269 -24.98 -5.91 -15.59
C LEU A 269 -26.35 -5.25 -15.82
N LYS A 270 -26.39 -4.12 -16.53
CA LYS A 270 -27.53 -3.25 -16.83
C LYS A 270 -28.16 -2.55 -15.63
N ASN A 271 -28.07 -3.14 -14.44
CA ASN A 271 -28.53 -2.57 -13.19
C ASN A 271 -27.77 -3.21 -12.02
N GLY A 272 -27.62 -2.48 -10.92
CA GLY A 272 -26.89 -2.97 -9.77
C GLY A 272 -26.47 -1.87 -8.81
N VAL A 273 -25.49 -2.20 -7.97
CA VAL A 273 -24.81 -1.24 -7.11
C VAL A 273 -23.81 -0.48 -7.97
N CYS A 274 -24.02 0.82 -8.16
CA CYS A 274 -23.12 1.65 -8.96
C CYS A 274 -21.71 1.67 -8.37
N ALA A 275 -20.71 1.70 -9.23
CA ALA A 275 -19.32 1.95 -8.87
C ALA A 275 -19.15 3.37 -8.29
N PRO A 276 -18.08 3.60 -7.50
CA PRO A 276 -17.73 4.94 -7.04
C PRO A 276 -17.49 5.89 -8.21
N VAL A 277 -17.90 7.15 -8.05
CA VAL A 277 -17.71 8.21 -9.03
C VAL A 277 -16.33 8.82 -8.85
N VAL A 278 -15.51 8.74 -9.89
CA VAL A 278 -14.18 9.36 -9.95
C VAL A 278 -14.19 10.47 -10.98
N THR A 279 -13.85 11.70 -10.56
CA THR A 279 -13.80 12.86 -11.46
C THR A 279 -12.50 12.97 -12.27
N ARG A 280 -11.48 12.22 -11.88
CA ARG A 280 -10.15 12.22 -12.52
C ARG A 280 -10.05 11.15 -13.60
N VAL A 281 -9.34 11.48 -14.68
CA VAL A 281 -9.06 10.56 -15.78
C VAL A 281 -7.89 9.64 -15.41
N PRO A 282 -7.92 8.33 -15.76
CA PRO A 282 -6.79 7.44 -15.57
C PRO A 282 -5.52 7.92 -16.27
N ASP A 283 -4.40 7.92 -15.53
CA ASP A 283 -3.09 8.26 -16.08
C ASP A 283 -2.39 7.04 -16.69
N ARG A 284 -2.86 5.82 -16.40
CA ARG A 284 -2.38 4.60 -17.05
C ARG A 284 -3.50 3.57 -17.18
N PHE A 285 -3.54 2.89 -18.31
CA PHE A 285 -4.43 1.75 -18.54
C PHE A 285 -3.68 0.61 -19.24
N PHE A 286 -4.10 -0.62 -18.99
CA PHE A 286 -3.58 -1.81 -19.66
C PHE A 286 -4.58 -2.96 -19.54
N TYR A 287 -4.46 -3.98 -20.40
CA TYR A 287 -5.27 -5.18 -20.31
C TYR A 287 -4.57 -6.27 -19.50
N SER A 288 -5.31 -6.96 -18.64
CA SER A 288 -4.84 -8.12 -17.89
C SER A 288 -5.93 -9.18 -17.84
N GLY A 289 -5.65 -10.38 -18.36
CA GLY A 289 -6.65 -11.45 -18.44
C GLY A 289 -7.91 -11.06 -19.21
N GLY A 290 -7.83 -10.16 -20.19
CA GLY A 290 -9.01 -9.65 -20.92
C GLY A 290 -9.82 -8.58 -20.18
N HIS A 291 -9.37 -8.12 -19.02
CA HIS A 291 -10.00 -7.00 -18.29
C HIS A 291 -9.22 -5.72 -18.52
N LEU A 292 -9.91 -4.59 -18.62
CA LEU A 292 -9.29 -3.28 -18.65
C LEU A 292 -8.93 -2.87 -17.21
N ILE A 293 -7.65 -2.64 -16.96
CA ILE A 293 -7.16 -2.16 -15.67
C ILE A 293 -6.80 -0.68 -15.81
N SER A 294 -7.56 0.17 -15.13
CA SER A 294 -7.31 1.60 -15.07
C SER A 294 -6.66 1.98 -13.75
N LYS A 295 -5.57 2.75 -13.83
CA LYS A 295 -4.88 3.33 -12.68
C LYS A 295 -5.04 4.84 -12.69
N ILE A 296 -5.37 5.38 -11.53
CA ILE A 296 -5.54 6.82 -11.31
C ILE A 296 -4.71 7.18 -10.09
N HIS A 297 -3.73 8.07 -10.24
CA HIS A 297 -2.96 8.61 -9.13
C HIS A 297 -3.50 9.99 -8.73
N ARG A 298 -3.53 10.28 -7.43
CA ARG A 298 -4.05 11.55 -6.90
C ARG A 298 -3.21 12.76 -7.32
N ARG A 299 -1.88 12.63 -7.30
CA ARG A 299 -0.89 13.73 -7.40
C ARG A 299 -1.02 14.76 -6.28
#